data_AF-A0AAD5Y538-F1
#
_entry.id   AF-A0AAD5Y538-F1
#
_cell.length_a   1.000
_cell.length_b   1.000
_cell.length_c   1.000
_cell.angle_alpha   90.00
_cell.angle_beta   90.00
_cell.angle_gamma   90.00
#
_symmetry.space_group_name_H-M   'P 1'
#
loop_
_entity.id
_entity.type
_entity.pdbx_description
1 polymer ?
#
loop_
_entity_poly.entity_id
_entity_poly.type
_entity_poly.pdbx_seq_one_letter_code
_entity_poly.pdbx_strand_id
1 'polypeptide(L)'
;MFNPAEYPDLACADNGGRILFATDDFFAVCENLIAPQEPVWDPNTYTPEGKEMDGWETRRKRTLGHDWCIIQLGLPGQIKGFDIDTAWFTGNNVPGCSIQAYCGELDLKRVSKRGSAAPKEEIERIGNLTKDWVTLCQTKLSPGVPETRHTLVEIQNQKRWTHLRLNLYPDGGIARLRVYGTVLPDWSKMPKQIIDVASLQYGGKAIKWSNAHYGNPMRLLATARSTGMHDGWETARNPNRPPVFKLGNDGMIEMVGKDWAIIKLGHEATIKKVIVDTNHYKGNYPESCMIECSTDSQQWKPLLKRVKLTAHAEHEFKVEPNSNVSYIRLTMYPDGGISRLRVFGDWFSLNSKL
;
A
#
# COMPACT_ATOMS: atom_id res chain seq x y z
N MET A 1 -13.54 -7.84 13.39
CA MET A 1 -12.91 -6.56 13.04
C MET A 1 -11.52 -6.89 12.54
N PHE A 2 -11.25 -6.58 11.27
CA PHE A 2 -9.95 -6.82 10.66
C PHE A 2 -8.88 -5.90 11.28
N ASN A 3 -7.62 -6.32 11.23
CA ASN A 3 -6.49 -5.48 11.63
C ASN A 3 -5.97 -4.72 10.40
N PRO A 4 -6.12 -3.38 10.32
CA PRO A 4 -5.63 -2.60 9.19
C PRO A 4 -4.13 -2.76 8.92
N ALA A 5 -3.32 -2.98 9.96
CA ALA A 5 -1.87 -3.10 9.85
C ALA A 5 -1.40 -4.33 9.06
N GLU A 6 -2.29 -5.29 8.77
CA GLU A 6 -1.99 -6.48 7.98
C GLU A 6 -2.17 -6.28 6.47
N TYR A 7 -2.75 -5.16 6.05
CA TYR A 7 -3.14 -4.93 4.66
C TYR A 7 -2.60 -3.59 4.16
N PRO A 8 -2.15 -3.51 2.89
CA PRO A 8 -1.88 -2.22 2.26
C PRO A 8 -3.17 -1.43 2.03
N ASP A 9 -3.02 -0.11 1.90
CA ASP A 9 -4.06 0.78 1.39
C ASP A 9 -4.06 0.76 -0.15
N LEU A 10 -5.11 0.18 -0.73
CA LEU A 10 -5.28 -0.02 -2.16
C LEU A 10 -5.60 1.28 -2.92
N ALA A 11 -6.12 2.30 -2.23
CA ALA A 11 -6.51 3.58 -2.82
C ALA A 11 -5.45 4.68 -2.66
N CYS A 12 -4.45 4.47 -1.81
CA CYS A 12 -3.40 5.45 -1.52
C CYS A 12 -2.74 6.00 -2.81
N ALA A 13 -2.52 7.31 -2.84
CA ALA A 13 -1.90 8.00 -3.98
C ALA A 13 -0.47 7.51 -4.27
N ASP A 14 0.34 7.21 -3.24
CA ASP A 14 1.69 6.65 -3.41
C ASP A 14 1.69 5.26 -4.06
N ASN A 15 0.57 4.54 -3.94
CA ASN A 15 0.35 3.27 -4.59
C ASN A 15 -0.26 3.42 -6.00
N GLY A 16 -0.38 4.65 -6.51
CA GLY A 16 -0.95 4.96 -7.83
C GLY A 16 -2.46 5.18 -7.83
N GLY A 17 -3.10 5.31 -6.66
CA GLY A 17 -4.53 5.62 -6.57
C GLY A 17 -4.85 7.01 -7.11
N ARG A 18 -6.02 7.16 -7.72
CA ARG A 18 -6.41 8.40 -8.41
C ARG A 18 -7.88 8.72 -8.19
N ILE A 19 -8.18 10.00 -8.01
CA ILE A 19 -9.56 10.48 -8.14
C ILE A 19 -9.84 10.69 -9.63
N LEU A 20 -10.92 10.08 -10.12
CA LEU A 20 -11.36 10.18 -11.51
C LEU A 20 -12.52 11.15 -11.71
N PHE A 21 -13.27 11.45 -10.64
CA PHE A 21 -14.41 12.34 -10.68
C PHE A 21 -14.78 12.78 -9.25
N ALA A 22 -15.31 13.99 -9.09
CA ALA A 22 -16.06 14.41 -7.91
C ALA A 22 -17.15 15.39 -8.35
N THR A 23 -18.31 15.33 -7.69
CA THR A 23 -19.41 16.27 -7.97
C THR A 23 -19.06 17.70 -7.62
N ASP A 24 -18.29 17.91 -6.55
CA ASP A 24 -17.95 19.21 -6.00
C ASP A 24 -16.60 19.16 -5.28
N ASP A 25 -15.78 20.20 -5.44
CA ASP A 25 -14.48 20.38 -4.78
C ASP A 25 -14.37 21.81 -4.22
N PHE A 26 -15.46 22.35 -3.68
CA PHE A 26 -15.51 23.79 -3.40
C PHE A 26 -14.54 24.21 -2.30
N PHE A 27 -14.62 23.62 -1.11
CA PHE A 27 -13.78 24.03 0.03
C PHE A 27 -12.43 23.32 -0.01
N ALA A 28 -12.42 22.02 -0.30
CA ALA A 28 -11.21 21.23 -0.39
C ALA A 28 -11.33 20.10 -1.42
N VAL A 29 -10.22 19.76 -2.08
CA VAL A 29 -10.21 18.85 -3.23
C VAL A 29 -10.27 17.38 -2.82
N CYS A 30 -10.98 16.57 -3.60
CA CYS A 30 -11.22 15.16 -3.36
C CYS A 30 -9.93 14.31 -3.29
N GLU A 31 -8.85 14.75 -3.95
CA GLU A 31 -7.54 14.09 -3.92
C GLU A 31 -6.98 13.91 -2.50
N ASN A 32 -7.36 14.79 -1.56
CA ASN A 32 -6.94 14.70 -0.17
C ASN A 32 -7.41 13.40 0.51
N LEU A 33 -8.52 12.79 0.05
CA LEU A 33 -9.02 11.53 0.62
C LEU A 33 -7.97 10.41 0.62
N ILE A 34 -7.17 10.36 -0.44
CA ILE A 34 -6.24 9.26 -0.69
C ILE A 34 -4.78 9.66 -0.44
N ALA A 35 -4.54 10.84 0.12
CA ALA A 35 -3.20 11.29 0.49
C ALA A 35 -2.60 10.37 1.56
N PRO A 36 -1.33 9.93 1.43
CA PRO A 36 -0.72 8.97 2.36
C PRO A 36 -0.53 9.53 3.77
N GLN A 37 -0.43 10.86 3.92
CA GLN A 37 -0.17 11.53 5.19
C GLN A 37 -1.44 11.58 6.07
N GLU A 38 -1.22 11.67 7.38
CA GLU A 38 -2.27 12.01 8.34
C GLU A 38 -2.84 13.41 8.07
N PRO A 39 -4.16 13.62 8.25
CA PRO A 39 -4.77 14.95 8.17
C PRO A 39 -4.17 15.94 9.16
N VAL A 40 -3.77 17.10 8.65
CA VAL A 40 -3.22 18.20 9.45
C VAL A 40 -4.27 19.31 9.63
N TRP A 41 -4.40 19.78 10.86
CA TRP A 41 -5.15 21.00 11.15
C TRP A 41 -4.22 22.21 11.18
N ASP A 42 -4.50 23.19 10.33
CA ASP A 42 -3.88 24.50 10.40
C ASP A 42 -4.96 25.55 10.74
N PRO A 43 -4.93 26.18 11.93
CA PRO A 43 -5.93 27.18 12.31
C PRO A 43 -5.86 28.46 11.46
N ASN A 44 -4.73 28.76 10.81
CA ASN A 44 -4.49 30.01 10.11
C ASN A 44 -4.74 29.96 8.60
N THR A 45 -4.84 28.75 8.01
CA THR A 45 -5.03 28.63 6.56
C THR A 45 -6.49 28.90 6.15
N TYR A 46 -6.68 29.90 5.30
CA TYR A 46 -7.94 30.30 4.67
C TYR A 46 -7.70 30.58 3.18
N THR A 47 -8.74 30.36 2.40
CA THR A 47 -8.76 30.46 0.94
C THR A 47 -9.89 31.39 0.52
N PRO A 48 -9.94 31.86 -0.74
CA PRO A 48 -11.09 32.61 -1.25
C PRO A 48 -12.42 31.86 -1.08
N GLU A 49 -12.41 30.53 -1.07
CA GLU A 49 -13.59 29.67 -0.91
C GLU A 49 -13.97 29.46 0.57
N GLY A 50 -13.06 29.72 1.52
CA GLY A 50 -13.31 29.59 2.95
C GLY A 50 -12.16 28.95 3.73
N LYS A 51 -12.48 28.37 4.89
CA LYS A 51 -11.51 27.64 5.70
C LYS A 51 -11.00 26.44 4.91
N GLU A 52 -9.68 26.30 4.81
CA GLU A 52 -9.09 25.11 4.19
C GLU A 52 -9.07 23.97 5.21
N MET A 53 -9.56 22.81 4.78
CA MET A 53 -9.50 21.56 5.53
C MET A 53 -8.59 20.58 4.78
N ASP A 54 -7.75 19.85 5.52
CA ASP A 54 -6.97 18.75 4.95
C ASP A 54 -7.85 17.50 4.78
N GLY A 55 -8.72 17.57 3.77
CA GLY A 55 -9.71 16.56 3.43
C GLY A 55 -10.42 16.90 2.13
N TRP A 56 -11.45 16.13 1.79
CA TRP A 56 -12.44 16.52 0.78
C TRP A 56 -13.61 17.18 1.47
N GLU A 57 -14.01 18.37 1.03
CA GLU A 57 -15.18 19.08 1.56
C GLU A 57 -15.96 19.78 0.45
N THR A 58 -17.24 19.44 0.37
CA THR A 58 -18.16 19.96 -0.64
C THR A 58 -18.97 21.16 -0.15
N ARG A 59 -19.53 21.91 -1.10
CA ARG A 59 -20.53 22.95 -0.81
C ARG A 59 -21.73 22.39 -0.07
N ARG A 60 -22.25 23.18 0.89
CA ARG A 60 -23.53 22.90 1.55
C ARG A 60 -24.64 22.74 0.52
N LYS A 61 -25.28 21.57 0.52
CA LYS A 61 -26.29 21.22 -0.47
C LYS A 61 -27.63 21.83 -0.08
N ARG A 62 -28.28 22.45 -1.08
CA ARG A 62 -29.64 23.03 -0.98
C ARG A 62 -30.55 22.49 -2.07
N THR A 63 -30.17 21.35 -2.64
CA THR A 63 -30.81 20.69 -3.78
C THR A 63 -30.90 19.20 -3.51
N LEU A 64 -31.79 18.51 -4.23
CA LEU A 64 -31.96 17.06 -4.10
C LEU A 64 -30.67 16.29 -4.44
N GLY A 65 -30.58 15.05 -3.94
CA GLY A 65 -29.44 14.18 -4.14
C GLY A 65 -28.31 14.44 -3.14
N HIS A 66 -27.11 14.00 -3.51
CA HIS A 66 -25.98 13.88 -2.60
C HIS A 66 -24.65 14.00 -3.37
N ASP A 67 -23.55 14.33 -2.69
CA ASP A 67 -22.23 14.44 -3.32
C ASP A 67 -21.52 13.10 -3.42
N TRP A 68 -20.70 12.92 -4.44
CA TRP A 68 -19.96 11.67 -4.62
C TRP A 68 -18.72 11.84 -5.49
N CYS A 69 -17.80 10.89 -5.37
CA CYS A 69 -16.58 10.84 -6.17
C CYS A 69 -16.32 9.42 -6.68
N ILE A 70 -15.45 9.32 -7.70
CA ILE A 70 -14.93 8.06 -8.22
C ILE A 70 -13.44 7.99 -7.94
N ILE A 71 -13.03 6.86 -7.40
CA ILE A 71 -11.65 6.56 -7.01
C ILE A 71 -11.21 5.34 -7.83
N GLN A 72 -10.12 5.46 -8.57
CA GLN A 72 -9.39 4.34 -9.13
C GLN A 72 -8.39 3.84 -8.09
N LEU A 73 -8.46 2.54 -7.77
CA LEU A 73 -7.48 1.90 -6.90
C LEU A 73 -6.14 1.83 -7.62
N GLY A 74 -5.08 2.26 -6.94
CA GLY A 74 -3.70 2.11 -7.44
C GLY A 74 -3.28 0.64 -7.44
N LEU A 75 -3.80 -0.11 -6.47
CA LEU A 75 -3.59 -1.54 -6.33
C LEU A 75 -4.93 -2.29 -6.39
N PRO A 76 -5.40 -2.69 -7.57
CA PRO A 76 -6.61 -3.49 -7.68
C PRO A 76 -6.52 -4.78 -6.86
N GLY A 77 -7.61 -5.14 -6.19
CA GLY A 77 -7.55 -6.21 -5.22
C GLY A 77 -8.88 -6.57 -4.57
N GLN A 78 -8.81 -7.51 -3.63
CA GLN A 78 -9.91 -7.87 -2.76
C GLN A 78 -9.90 -6.95 -1.54
N ILE A 79 -11.01 -6.27 -1.28
CA ILE A 79 -11.10 -5.32 -0.18
C ILE A 79 -11.52 -6.07 1.08
N LYS A 80 -10.79 -5.84 2.17
CA LYS A 80 -11.08 -6.38 3.50
C LYS A 80 -11.91 -5.41 4.34
N GLY A 81 -11.66 -4.12 4.17
CA GLY A 81 -12.43 -3.08 4.84
C GLY A 81 -11.92 -1.67 4.56
N PHE A 82 -12.54 -0.73 5.25
CA PHE A 82 -12.28 0.71 5.10
C PHE A 82 -11.98 1.33 6.46
N ASP A 83 -11.18 2.40 6.45
CA ASP A 83 -11.17 3.41 7.51
C ASP A 83 -11.60 4.73 6.91
N ILE A 84 -12.67 5.28 7.45
CA ILE A 84 -13.26 6.54 7.02
C ILE A 84 -12.99 7.54 8.13
N ASP A 85 -12.07 8.45 7.86
CA ASP A 85 -11.55 9.39 8.84
C ASP A 85 -12.16 10.78 8.61
N THR A 86 -12.90 11.28 9.59
CA THR A 86 -13.51 12.62 9.57
C THR A 86 -12.68 13.68 10.28
N ALA A 87 -11.39 13.44 10.53
CA ALA A 87 -10.45 14.36 11.18
C ALA A 87 -10.76 15.85 10.99
N TRP A 88 -10.84 16.60 12.09
CA TRP A 88 -10.99 18.05 12.09
C TRP A 88 -12.34 18.58 11.59
N PHE A 89 -13.17 17.75 10.95
CA PHE A 89 -14.54 18.08 10.61
C PHE A 89 -15.45 17.88 11.84
N THR A 90 -15.48 18.84 12.76
CA THR A 90 -16.18 18.69 14.07
C THR A 90 -17.64 19.13 14.07
N GLY A 91 -18.14 19.60 12.93
CA GLY A 91 -19.55 19.97 12.74
C GLY A 91 -19.97 20.10 11.28
N ASN A 92 -19.01 20.09 10.37
CA ASN A 92 -19.16 20.03 8.92
C ASN A 92 -18.76 18.66 8.34
N ASN A 93 -18.60 17.61 9.17
CA ASN A 93 -18.45 16.25 8.65
C ASN A 93 -19.73 15.82 7.96
N VAL A 94 -19.60 14.96 6.95
CA VAL A 94 -20.78 14.31 6.40
C VAL A 94 -21.44 13.40 7.47
N PRO A 95 -22.77 13.39 7.61
CA PRO A 95 -23.48 12.52 8.57
C PRO A 95 -23.38 11.02 8.32
N GLY A 96 -23.23 10.62 7.06
CA GLY A 96 -23.11 9.23 6.66
C GLY A 96 -22.74 9.07 5.19
N CYS A 97 -22.24 7.89 4.83
CA CYS A 97 -21.76 7.61 3.49
C CYS A 97 -22.09 6.19 3.06
N SER A 98 -21.96 5.94 1.76
CA SER A 98 -21.88 4.57 1.20
C SER A 98 -20.69 4.45 0.28
N ILE A 99 -20.16 3.24 0.17
CA ILE A 99 -19.07 2.91 -0.76
C ILE A 99 -19.57 1.81 -1.70
N GLN A 100 -19.47 2.08 -2.99
CA GLN A 100 -19.79 1.14 -4.06
C GLN A 100 -18.54 0.80 -4.84
N ALA A 101 -18.54 -0.32 -5.58
CA ALA A 101 -17.38 -0.81 -6.30
C ALA A 101 -17.68 -1.35 -7.68
N TYR A 102 -16.67 -1.26 -8.54
CA TYR A 102 -16.65 -1.77 -9.90
C TYR A 102 -15.31 -2.40 -10.25
N CYS A 103 -15.36 -3.47 -11.05
CA CYS A 103 -14.20 -4.17 -11.57
C CYS A 103 -14.20 -4.06 -13.09
N GLY A 104 -13.28 -3.29 -13.64
CA GLY A 104 -13.19 -3.03 -15.07
C GLY A 104 -12.34 -1.80 -15.36
N GLU A 105 -12.49 -1.29 -16.58
CA GLU A 105 -11.78 -0.11 -17.07
C GLU A 105 -12.72 1.09 -17.09
N LEU A 106 -12.18 2.26 -16.74
CA LEU A 106 -12.93 3.50 -16.73
C LEU A 106 -11.99 4.63 -17.16
N ASP A 107 -12.22 5.18 -18.34
CA ASP A 107 -11.45 6.32 -18.84
C ASP A 107 -12.20 7.62 -18.56
N LEU A 108 -11.84 8.25 -17.44
CA LEU A 108 -12.33 9.56 -17.05
C LEU A 108 -11.14 10.49 -16.83
N LYS A 109 -11.27 11.72 -17.33
CA LYS A 109 -10.27 12.77 -17.14
C LYS A 109 -10.81 13.76 -16.13
N ARG A 110 -10.00 14.05 -15.13
CA ARG A 110 -10.31 15.01 -14.06
C ARG A 110 -9.25 16.09 -14.01
N VAL A 111 -9.70 17.31 -13.76
CA VAL A 111 -8.86 18.43 -13.36
C VAL A 111 -9.18 18.73 -11.91
N SER A 112 -8.23 18.50 -11.00
CA SER A 112 -8.39 18.85 -9.59
C SER A 112 -8.34 20.38 -9.45
N LYS A 113 -9.41 20.98 -8.92
CA LYS A 113 -9.50 22.43 -8.76
C LYS A 113 -10.42 22.78 -7.60
N ARG A 114 -9.88 23.44 -6.57
CA ARG A 114 -10.66 24.07 -5.50
C ARG A 114 -11.66 25.07 -6.07
N GLY A 115 -12.82 25.22 -5.42
CA GLY A 115 -13.87 26.15 -5.83
C GLY A 115 -14.67 25.66 -7.04
N SER A 116 -14.46 24.42 -7.49
CA SER A 116 -15.13 23.86 -8.67
C SER A 116 -16.30 22.94 -8.32
N ALA A 117 -17.22 22.78 -9.28
CA ALA A 117 -18.24 21.73 -9.30
C ALA A 117 -18.31 21.17 -10.71
N ALA A 118 -18.61 19.88 -10.82
CA ALA A 118 -18.87 19.26 -12.11
C ALA A 118 -20.15 19.83 -12.75
N PRO A 119 -20.19 20.03 -14.08
CA PRO A 119 -21.41 20.38 -14.79
C PRO A 119 -22.51 19.34 -14.56
N LYS A 120 -23.77 19.76 -14.57
CA LYS A 120 -24.91 18.86 -14.31
C LYS A 120 -24.96 17.70 -15.31
N GLU A 121 -24.70 18.00 -16.58
CA GLU A 121 -24.70 17.02 -17.66
C GLU A 121 -23.64 15.95 -17.44
N GLU A 122 -22.48 16.33 -16.87
CA GLU A 122 -21.42 15.39 -16.53
C GLU A 122 -21.77 14.53 -15.32
N ILE A 123 -22.36 15.13 -14.27
CA ILE A 123 -22.87 14.41 -13.10
C ILE A 123 -23.91 13.38 -13.52
N GLU A 124 -24.85 13.73 -14.39
CA GLU A 124 -25.87 12.81 -14.90
C GLU A 124 -25.26 11.70 -15.76
N ARG A 125 -24.35 12.03 -16.68
CA ARG A 125 -23.66 11.05 -17.54
C ARG A 125 -22.90 10.02 -16.70
N ILE A 126 -22.08 10.46 -15.76
CA ILE A 126 -21.25 9.57 -14.94
C ILE A 126 -22.11 8.87 -13.88
N GLY A 127 -23.15 9.53 -13.36
CA GLY A 127 -24.15 8.90 -12.48
C GLY A 127 -24.84 7.72 -13.16
N ASN A 128 -25.24 7.87 -14.42
CA ASN A 128 -25.81 6.78 -15.22
C ASN A 128 -24.81 5.66 -15.51
N LEU A 129 -23.53 6.00 -15.78
CA LEU A 129 -22.46 5.03 -15.99
C LEU A 129 -22.16 4.18 -14.75
N THR A 130 -22.45 4.71 -13.56
CA THR A 130 -22.13 4.07 -12.28
C THR A 130 -23.35 3.56 -11.51
N LYS A 131 -24.54 3.57 -12.13
CA LYS A 131 -25.81 3.22 -11.47
C LYS A 131 -25.87 1.78 -10.96
N ASP A 132 -25.18 0.85 -11.63
CA ASP A 132 -25.21 -0.59 -11.35
C ASP A 132 -24.00 -1.07 -10.53
N TRP A 133 -23.24 -0.15 -9.92
CA TRP A 133 -22.09 -0.51 -9.09
C TRP A 133 -22.53 -1.22 -7.80
N VAL A 134 -21.72 -2.17 -7.36
CA VAL A 134 -22.05 -3.02 -6.21
C VAL A 134 -21.81 -2.24 -4.91
N THR A 135 -22.85 -2.01 -4.11
CA THR A 135 -22.71 -1.42 -2.78
C THR A 135 -21.96 -2.39 -1.84
N LEU A 136 -20.83 -1.94 -1.31
CA LEU A 136 -20.00 -2.70 -0.37
C LEU A 136 -20.37 -2.39 1.08
N CYS A 137 -20.69 -1.13 1.40
CA CYS A 137 -21.14 -0.74 2.73
C CYS A 137 -21.95 0.57 2.70
N GLN A 138 -22.68 0.80 3.78
CA GLN A 138 -23.31 2.07 4.13
C GLN A 138 -23.19 2.26 5.65
N THR A 139 -22.74 3.42 6.10
CA THR A 139 -22.49 3.71 7.52
C THR A 139 -22.81 5.16 7.88
N LYS A 140 -23.09 5.39 9.16
CA LYS A 140 -23.08 6.73 9.75
C LYS A 140 -21.65 7.11 10.11
N LEU A 141 -21.37 8.41 10.15
CA LEU A 141 -20.08 8.95 10.53
C LEU A 141 -20.27 9.93 11.70
N SER A 142 -19.24 10.02 12.52
CA SER A 142 -19.22 10.90 13.69
C SER A 142 -18.32 12.11 13.45
N PRO A 143 -18.44 13.17 14.28
CA PRO A 143 -17.54 14.32 14.21
C PRO A 143 -16.05 13.95 14.32
N GLY A 144 -15.22 14.78 13.72
CA GLY A 144 -13.79 14.61 13.54
C GLY A 144 -12.90 14.84 14.76
N VAL A 145 -13.32 14.45 15.96
CA VAL A 145 -12.48 14.49 17.17
C VAL A 145 -11.71 13.17 17.35
N PRO A 146 -10.55 13.15 18.05
CA PRO A 146 -9.67 11.98 18.12
C PRO A 146 -10.38 10.67 18.49
N GLU A 147 -11.39 10.74 19.35
CA GLU A 147 -12.12 9.59 19.88
C GLU A 147 -13.13 8.99 18.88
N THR A 148 -13.61 9.79 17.90
CA THR A 148 -14.73 9.41 17.03
C THR A 148 -14.47 9.53 15.54
N ARG A 149 -13.33 10.11 15.14
CA ARG A 149 -13.02 10.42 13.73
C ARG A 149 -12.89 9.18 12.85
N HIS A 150 -12.41 8.06 13.39
CA HIS A 150 -12.21 6.82 12.63
C HIS A 150 -13.46 5.94 12.66
N THR A 151 -14.03 5.68 11.49
CA THR A 151 -15.08 4.67 11.30
C THR A 151 -14.52 3.48 10.53
N LEU A 152 -14.18 2.42 11.25
CA LEU A 152 -13.70 1.16 10.66
C LEU A 152 -14.87 0.29 10.20
N VAL A 153 -14.87 -0.07 8.91
CA VAL A 153 -15.92 -0.91 8.30
C VAL A 153 -15.29 -2.15 7.69
N GLU A 154 -15.58 -3.32 8.26
CA GLU A 154 -15.20 -4.61 7.67
C GLU A 154 -16.22 -5.02 6.61
N ILE A 155 -15.76 -5.55 5.47
CA ILE A 155 -16.65 -6.08 4.44
C ILE A 155 -16.43 -7.58 4.22
N GLN A 156 -17.51 -8.27 3.86
CA GLN A 156 -17.49 -9.70 3.49
C GLN A 156 -17.71 -9.85 1.99
N ASN A 157 -16.75 -9.38 1.19
CA ASN A 157 -16.79 -9.52 -0.26
C ASN A 157 -15.41 -9.94 -0.79
N GLN A 158 -15.35 -11.12 -1.41
CA GLN A 158 -14.11 -11.72 -1.91
C GLN A 158 -13.86 -11.41 -3.40
N LYS A 159 -14.66 -10.55 -4.04
CA LYS A 159 -14.43 -10.14 -5.43
C LYS A 159 -13.25 -9.19 -5.53
N ARG A 160 -12.61 -9.19 -6.69
CA ARG A 160 -11.60 -8.20 -7.08
C ARG A 160 -12.29 -6.92 -7.51
N TRP A 161 -11.75 -5.78 -7.10
CA TRP A 161 -12.23 -4.45 -7.44
C TRP A 161 -11.10 -3.59 -8.01
N THR A 162 -11.48 -2.62 -8.83
CA THR A 162 -10.56 -1.66 -9.50
C THR A 162 -10.92 -0.21 -9.21
N HIS A 163 -12.19 0.04 -8.93
CA HIS A 163 -12.73 1.38 -8.74
C HIS A 163 -13.73 1.38 -7.58
N LEU A 164 -13.81 2.52 -6.90
CA LEU A 164 -14.78 2.80 -5.84
C LEU A 164 -15.55 4.07 -6.14
N ARG A 165 -16.81 4.11 -5.71
CA ARG A 165 -17.61 5.31 -5.66
C ARG A 165 -17.98 5.58 -4.20
N LEU A 166 -17.48 6.68 -3.66
CA LEU A 166 -17.83 7.15 -2.32
C LEU A 166 -18.97 8.16 -2.46
N ASN A 167 -20.07 7.92 -1.74
CA ASN A 167 -21.23 8.80 -1.70
C ASN A 167 -21.34 9.45 -0.32
N LEU A 168 -21.41 10.78 -0.26
CA LEU A 168 -21.60 11.58 0.95
C LEU A 168 -23.08 11.97 1.07
N TYR A 169 -23.75 11.68 2.18
CA TYR A 169 -25.17 11.98 2.36
C TYR A 169 -25.43 13.10 3.37
N PRO A 170 -25.97 14.27 2.96
CA PRO A 170 -26.07 14.77 1.58
C PRO A 170 -24.77 15.42 1.06
N ASP A 171 -23.97 15.98 1.97
CA ASP A 171 -22.75 16.75 1.70
C ASP A 171 -21.91 16.84 2.98
N GLY A 172 -20.73 17.47 2.90
CA GLY A 172 -19.85 17.72 4.04
C GLY A 172 -18.42 17.24 3.78
N GLY A 173 -17.69 16.99 4.87
CA GLY A 173 -16.26 16.65 4.81
C GLY A 173 -15.89 15.24 5.26
N ILE A 174 -14.88 14.67 4.60
CA ILE A 174 -14.10 13.49 5.03
C ILE A 174 -12.62 13.80 4.82
N ALA A 175 -11.78 13.53 5.83
CA ALA A 175 -10.36 13.82 5.78
C ALA A 175 -9.59 12.76 4.98
N ARG A 176 -9.79 11.47 5.28
CA ARG A 176 -9.18 10.36 4.55
C ARG A 176 -10.15 9.21 4.33
N LEU A 177 -9.93 8.48 3.25
CA LEU A 177 -10.48 7.16 3.02
C LEU A 177 -9.33 6.18 2.80
N ARG A 178 -9.14 5.24 3.73
CA ARG A 178 -8.21 4.11 3.57
C ARG A 178 -8.96 2.89 3.10
N VAL A 179 -8.42 2.19 2.12
CA VAL A 179 -9.04 0.99 1.52
C VAL A 179 -8.11 -0.19 1.74
N TYR A 180 -8.34 -0.94 2.82
CA TYR A 180 -7.48 -2.05 3.20
C TYR A 180 -7.86 -3.33 2.47
N GLY A 181 -6.89 -3.99 1.85
CA GLY A 181 -7.16 -5.23 1.13
C GLY A 181 -5.93 -5.98 0.64
N THR A 182 -6.17 -7.10 -0.03
CA THR A 182 -5.11 -7.89 -0.66
C THR A 182 -5.03 -7.53 -2.13
N VAL A 183 -3.84 -7.17 -2.61
CA VAL A 183 -3.58 -6.88 -4.02
C VAL A 183 -3.79 -8.15 -4.84
N LEU A 184 -4.58 -8.04 -5.90
CA LEU A 184 -4.89 -9.15 -6.80
C LEU A 184 -4.65 -8.68 -8.24
N PRO A 185 -3.43 -8.79 -8.77
CA PRO A 185 -3.14 -8.35 -10.12
C PRO A 185 -3.81 -9.25 -11.16
N ASP A 186 -4.15 -8.68 -12.32
CA ASP A 186 -4.61 -9.44 -13.48
C ASP A 186 -3.41 -9.83 -14.33
N TRP A 187 -2.85 -11.00 -14.06
CA TRP A 187 -1.67 -11.52 -14.76
C TRP A 187 -1.89 -11.72 -16.28
N SER A 188 -3.14 -11.86 -16.73
CA SER A 188 -3.43 -11.96 -18.17
C SER A 188 -3.15 -10.66 -18.94
N LYS A 189 -3.16 -9.52 -18.23
CA LYS A 189 -2.88 -8.18 -18.77
C LYS A 189 -1.47 -7.68 -18.48
N MET A 190 -0.64 -8.47 -17.78
CA MET A 190 0.71 -8.05 -17.40
C MET A 190 1.68 -8.13 -18.60
N PRO A 191 2.64 -7.19 -18.70
CA PRO A 191 3.63 -7.23 -19.77
C PRO A 191 4.53 -8.46 -19.61
N LYS A 192 4.74 -9.19 -20.71
CA LYS A 192 5.64 -10.36 -20.77
C LYS A 192 7.10 -9.94 -20.77
N GLN A 193 7.56 -9.43 -19.62
CA GLN A 193 8.92 -8.97 -19.39
C GLN A 193 9.38 -9.35 -17.97
N ILE A 194 10.68 -9.24 -17.72
CA ILE A 194 11.24 -9.38 -16.37
C ILE A 194 10.72 -8.23 -15.51
N ILE A 195 10.14 -8.57 -14.36
CA ILE A 195 9.59 -7.62 -13.38
C ILE A 195 10.02 -8.01 -11.97
N ASP A 196 9.88 -7.09 -11.01
CA ASP A 196 10.03 -7.39 -9.58
C ASP A 196 8.84 -8.21 -9.07
N VAL A 197 8.89 -9.54 -9.19
CA VAL A 197 7.80 -10.44 -8.82
C VAL A 197 7.52 -10.50 -7.31
N ALA A 198 8.37 -9.91 -6.48
CA ALA A 198 8.11 -9.72 -5.05
C ALA A 198 7.36 -8.42 -4.75
N SER A 199 7.25 -7.50 -5.71
CA SER A 199 6.61 -6.20 -5.48
C SER A 199 5.15 -6.34 -5.06
N LEU A 200 4.74 -5.46 -4.15
CA LEU A 200 3.36 -5.36 -3.68
C LEU A 200 2.38 -5.14 -4.84
N GLN A 201 2.75 -4.37 -5.87
CA GLN A 201 1.88 -4.13 -7.03
C GLN A 201 1.58 -5.39 -7.85
N TYR A 202 2.45 -6.40 -7.73
CA TYR A 202 2.26 -7.69 -8.36
C TYR A 202 1.75 -8.74 -7.36
N GLY A 203 1.28 -8.34 -6.17
CA GLY A 203 0.68 -9.26 -5.20
C GLY A 203 1.69 -9.99 -4.31
N GLY A 204 2.96 -9.55 -4.30
CA GLY A 204 3.94 -10.05 -3.34
C GLY A 204 3.51 -9.79 -1.90
N LYS A 205 3.76 -10.76 -1.02
CA LYS A 205 3.31 -10.70 0.39
C LYS A 205 4.33 -11.29 1.34
N ALA A 206 4.69 -10.57 2.39
CA ALA A 206 5.38 -11.12 3.54
C ALA A 206 4.39 -11.98 4.36
N ILE A 207 4.70 -13.26 4.54
CA ILE A 207 3.78 -14.23 5.17
C ILE A 207 4.23 -14.68 6.55
N LYS A 208 5.54 -14.60 6.85
CA LYS A 208 6.13 -14.93 8.16
C LYS A 208 7.41 -14.14 8.36
N TRP A 209 7.76 -13.85 9.61
CA TRP A 209 9.02 -13.19 9.97
C TRP A 209 9.41 -13.52 11.41
N SER A 210 10.68 -13.32 11.74
CA SER A 210 11.21 -13.52 13.10
C SER A 210 10.87 -12.37 14.05
N ASN A 211 11.01 -11.14 13.59
CA ASN A 211 10.91 -9.93 14.39
C ASN A 211 10.45 -8.75 13.52
N ALA A 212 9.69 -7.82 14.08
CA ALA A 212 9.28 -6.57 13.45
C ALA A 212 9.20 -5.47 14.52
N HIS A 213 10.35 -5.05 15.03
CA HIS A 213 10.42 -4.07 16.11
C HIS A 213 9.97 -2.67 15.63
N TYR A 214 10.48 -2.24 14.47
CA TYR A 214 9.99 -1.06 13.76
C TYR A 214 9.62 -1.40 12.32
N GLY A 215 8.49 -0.84 11.88
CA GLY A 215 7.93 -1.13 10.57
C GLY A 215 7.34 -2.55 10.45
N ASN A 216 6.96 -2.91 9.23
CA ASN A 216 6.36 -4.20 8.90
C ASN A 216 7.11 -4.78 7.69
N PRO A 217 7.45 -6.08 7.65
CA PRO A 217 8.11 -6.71 6.50
C PRO A 217 7.43 -6.50 5.13
N MET A 218 6.13 -6.20 5.10
CA MET A 218 5.43 -5.77 3.88
C MET A 218 6.07 -4.52 3.24
N ARG A 219 6.73 -3.65 4.03
CA ARG A 219 7.46 -2.46 3.55
C ARG A 219 8.63 -2.81 2.64
N LEU A 220 9.22 -3.99 2.78
CA LEU A 220 10.23 -4.49 1.84
C LEU A 220 9.72 -4.50 0.39
N LEU A 221 8.42 -4.69 0.21
CA LEU A 221 7.76 -4.96 -1.06
C LEU A 221 7.11 -3.72 -1.67
N ALA A 222 7.13 -2.58 -0.98
CA ALA A 222 6.52 -1.34 -1.45
C ALA A 222 7.10 -0.92 -2.81
N THR A 223 6.27 -0.32 -3.68
CA THR A 223 6.60 -0.03 -5.09
C THR A 223 7.72 1.01 -5.23
N ALA A 224 7.62 2.11 -4.49
CA ALA A 224 8.62 3.17 -4.44
C ALA A 224 9.80 2.81 -3.53
N ARG A 225 10.93 3.50 -3.71
CA ARG A 225 12.05 3.47 -2.76
C ARG A 225 11.65 4.15 -1.46
N SER A 226 12.29 3.78 -0.35
CA SER A 226 11.96 4.29 0.98
C SER A 226 12.18 5.80 1.13
N THR A 227 11.25 6.50 1.79
CA THR A 227 11.33 7.94 2.09
C THR A 227 12.03 8.24 3.42
N GLY A 228 12.21 7.22 4.27
CA GLY A 228 12.88 7.32 5.57
C GLY A 228 12.91 5.98 6.29
N MET A 229 13.64 5.87 7.41
CA MET A 229 13.73 4.61 8.17
C MET A 229 12.37 4.05 8.63
N HIS A 230 11.39 4.92 8.86
CA HIS A 230 10.02 4.55 9.23
C HIS A 230 9.29 3.77 8.12
N ASP A 231 9.77 3.87 6.88
CA ASP A 231 9.24 3.22 5.69
C ASP A 231 10.16 2.07 5.24
N GLY A 232 10.51 1.19 6.17
CA GLY A 232 11.32 -0.02 5.97
C GLY A 232 10.95 -1.13 6.94
N TRP A 233 11.78 -2.17 7.04
CA TRP A 233 11.67 -3.21 8.05
C TRP A 233 12.93 -3.21 8.92
N GLU A 234 12.75 -3.05 10.23
CA GLU A 234 13.83 -3.06 11.21
C GLU A 234 13.51 -4.00 12.38
N THR A 235 14.51 -4.78 12.77
CA THR A 235 14.43 -5.71 13.90
C THR A 235 15.09 -5.18 15.15
N ALA A 236 14.68 -5.71 16.30
CA ALA A 236 15.30 -5.36 17.57
C ALA A 236 16.74 -5.87 17.58
N ARG A 237 17.64 -5.09 18.19
CA ARG A 237 19.01 -5.56 18.48
C ARG A 237 18.94 -6.87 19.25
N ASN A 238 19.65 -7.89 18.80
CA ASN A 238 19.59 -9.19 19.45
C ASN A 238 20.14 -9.08 20.89
N PRO A 239 19.34 -9.47 21.91
CA PRO A 239 19.71 -9.29 23.31
C PRO A 239 20.88 -10.17 23.74
N ASN A 240 21.17 -11.24 22.99
CA ASN A 240 22.25 -12.19 23.27
C ASN A 240 23.56 -11.84 22.54
N ARG A 241 23.74 -10.57 22.11
CA ARG A 241 24.99 -10.14 21.46
C ARG A 241 26.19 -10.33 22.38
N PRO A 242 27.32 -10.88 21.89
CA PRO A 242 28.52 -11.02 22.70
C PRO A 242 29.12 -9.63 23.01
N PRO A 243 29.92 -9.50 24.09
CA PRO A 243 30.64 -8.26 24.39
C PRO A 243 31.65 -7.90 23.31
N VAL A 244 32.18 -8.90 22.60
CA VAL A 244 33.11 -8.75 21.47
C VAL A 244 32.71 -9.73 20.37
N PHE A 245 32.50 -9.23 19.16
CA PHE A 245 32.20 -10.07 18.01
C PHE A 245 33.41 -10.90 17.59
N LYS A 246 33.15 -12.13 17.15
CA LYS A 246 34.14 -12.96 16.47
C LYS A 246 33.79 -13.01 14.99
N LEU A 247 34.82 -13.06 14.15
CA LEU A 247 34.66 -13.30 12.73
C LEU A 247 34.75 -14.81 12.48
N GLY A 248 33.85 -15.33 11.65
CA GLY A 248 33.94 -16.67 11.11
C GLY A 248 35.02 -16.76 10.02
N ASN A 249 35.23 -17.97 9.50
CA ASN A 249 36.17 -18.23 8.41
C ASN A 249 35.83 -17.46 7.11
N ASP A 250 34.59 -16.99 6.97
CA ASP A 250 34.10 -16.18 5.86
C ASP A 250 34.34 -14.67 6.06
N GLY A 251 34.99 -14.27 7.16
CA GLY A 251 35.22 -12.86 7.50
C GLY A 251 33.96 -12.10 7.92
N MET A 252 32.86 -12.82 8.21
CA MET A 252 31.59 -12.25 8.65
C MET A 252 31.38 -12.47 10.14
N ILE A 253 30.54 -11.64 10.75
CA ILE A 253 30.22 -11.77 12.18
C ILE A 253 29.58 -13.14 12.43
N GLU A 254 30.16 -13.90 13.35
CA GLU A 254 29.58 -15.14 13.85
C GLU A 254 28.79 -14.85 15.12
N MET A 255 27.48 -15.10 15.07
CA MET A 255 26.57 -14.83 16.18
C MET A 255 25.39 -15.79 16.18
N VAL A 256 24.91 -16.11 17.39
CA VAL A 256 23.69 -16.88 17.60
C VAL A 256 22.48 -15.98 17.39
N GLY A 257 21.61 -16.40 16.48
CA GLY A 257 20.40 -15.66 16.11
C GLY A 257 20.58 -14.85 14.83
N LYS A 258 19.51 -14.81 14.05
CA LYS A 258 19.41 -14.12 12.76
C LYS A 258 17.96 -13.75 12.54
N ASP A 259 17.73 -12.60 11.94
CA ASP A 259 16.38 -12.18 11.58
C ASP A 259 16.05 -12.54 10.14
N TRP A 260 14.77 -12.88 9.89
CA TRP A 260 14.34 -13.35 8.58
C TRP A 260 12.89 -12.96 8.28
N ALA A 261 12.59 -12.84 7.00
CA ALA A 261 11.25 -12.68 6.47
C ALA A 261 11.03 -13.64 5.30
N ILE A 262 9.88 -14.32 5.29
CA ILE A 262 9.42 -15.15 4.19
C ILE A 262 8.40 -14.37 3.37
N ILE A 263 8.68 -14.26 2.08
CA ILE A 263 7.90 -13.53 1.10
C ILE A 263 7.34 -14.54 0.10
N LYS A 264 6.02 -14.54 -0.08
CA LYS A 264 5.35 -15.17 -1.21
C LYS A 264 5.42 -14.22 -2.39
N LEU A 265 5.90 -14.69 -3.53
CA LEU A 265 5.92 -13.93 -4.77
C LEU A 265 4.50 -13.79 -5.33
N GLY A 266 4.27 -12.72 -6.08
CA GLY A 266 3.01 -12.46 -6.73
C GLY A 266 2.63 -13.49 -7.80
N HIS A 267 3.65 -14.04 -8.44
CA HIS A 267 3.57 -15.13 -9.40
C HIS A 267 4.84 -15.96 -9.32
N GLU A 268 4.72 -17.23 -9.68
CA GLU A 268 5.87 -18.10 -9.85
C GLU A 268 6.82 -17.53 -10.92
N ALA A 269 8.13 -17.61 -10.70
CA ALA A 269 9.12 -17.08 -11.64
C ALA A 269 10.46 -17.81 -11.60
N THR A 270 11.22 -17.66 -12.69
CA THR A 270 12.67 -17.90 -12.69
C THR A 270 13.39 -16.60 -12.34
N ILE A 271 14.05 -16.56 -11.19
CA ILE A 271 14.70 -15.35 -10.67
C ILE A 271 16.01 -15.10 -11.39
N LYS A 272 16.22 -13.84 -11.81
CA LYS A 272 17.39 -13.40 -12.59
C LYS A 272 18.33 -12.52 -11.77
N LYS A 273 17.77 -11.66 -10.91
CA LYS A 273 18.54 -10.82 -10.00
C LYS A 273 17.73 -10.43 -8.78
N VAL A 274 18.42 -10.04 -7.72
CA VAL A 274 17.83 -9.48 -6.51
C VAL A 274 18.51 -8.17 -6.16
N ILE A 275 17.76 -7.25 -5.54
CA ILE A 275 18.30 -6.01 -4.96
C ILE A 275 17.93 -5.96 -3.49
N VAL A 276 18.92 -5.75 -2.63
CA VAL A 276 18.74 -5.48 -1.20
C VAL A 276 19.13 -4.03 -0.94
N ASP A 277 18.17 -3.21 -0.56
CA ASP A 277 18.37 -1.78 -0.34
C ASP A 277 18.36 -1.46 1.16
N THR A 278 19.46 -0.92 1.66
CA THR A 278 19.60 -0.43 3.05
C THR A 278 19.35 1.07 3.14
N ASN A 279 18.62 1.67 2.18
CA ASN A 279 18.26 3.08 2.19
C ASN A 279 17.80 3.56 3.57
N HIS A 280 18.23 4.76 3.95
CA HIS A 280 18.12 5.39 5.27
C HIS A 280 18.71 4.66 6.49
N TYR A 281 19.05 3.37 6.41
CA TYR A 281 19.71 2.64 7.50
C TYR A 281 21.23 2.91 7.49
N LYS A 282 21.63 3.97 8.20
CA LYS A 282 23.02 4.48 8.20
C LYS A 282 23.90 3.84 9.28
N GLY A 283 23.33 3.57 10.45
CA GLY A 283 24.05 3.02 11.61
C GLY A 283 23.51 1.67 12.10
N ASN A 284 22.39 1.21 11.54
CA ASN A 284 21.65 0.04 11.97
C ASN A 284 21.21 -0.83 10.78
N TYR A 285 21.94 -0.78 9.67
CA TYR A 285 21.82 -1.78 8.61
C TYR A 285 22.44 -3.11 9.10
N PRO A 286 21.97 -4.27 8.63
CA PRO A 286 22.58 -5.54 8.97
C PRO A 286 23.97 -5.66 8.34
N GLU A 287 24.88 -6.37 9.01
CA GLU A 287 26.24 -6.60 8.53
C GLU A 287 26.27 -7.38 7.21
N SER A 288 25.35 -8.34 7.08
CA SER A 288 25.21 -9.15 5.87
C SER A 288 23.80 -9.69 5.71
N CYS A 289 23.50 -10.21 4.53
CA CYS A 289 22.27 -10.95 4.26
C CYS A 289 22.53 -12.20 3.41
N MET A 290 21.56 -13.10 3.42
CA MET A 290 21.47 -14.29 2.56
C MET A 290 20.04 -14.40 2.04
N ILE A 291 19.87 -14.97 0.85
CA ILE A 291 18.55 -15.21 0.26
C ILE A 291 18.42 -16.67 -0.15
N GLU A 292 17.30 -17.28 0.22
CA GLU A 292 16.92 -18.62 -0.20
C GLU A 292 15.59 -18.59 -0.96
N CYS A 293 15.39 -19.55 -1.85
CA CYS A 293 14.17 -19.70 -2.63
C CYS A 293 13.48 -21.04 -2.37
N SER A 294 12.17 -21.09 -2.60
CA SER A 294 11.35 -22.29 -2.48
C SER A 294 10.14 -22.26 -3.42
N THR A 295 9.68 -23.44 -3.84
CA THR A 295 8.41 -23.64 -4.56
C THR A 295 7.22 -23.74 -3.60
N ASP A 296 7.43 -24.24 -2.38
CA ASP A 296 6.38 -24.66 -1.44
C ASP A 296 6.50 -24.06 -0.03
N SER A 297 7.52 -23.23 0.22
CA SER A 297 7.91 -22.65 1.51
C SER A 297 8.43 -23.65 2.56
N GLN A 298 8.64 -24.91 2.20
CA GLN A 298 9.16 -25.97 3.07
C GLN A 298 10.60 -26.31 2.74
N GLN A 299 10.88 -26.58 1.46
CA GLN A 299 12.23 -26.91 1.00
C GLN A 299 12.93 -25.65 0.47
N TRP A 300 13.98 -25.24 1.17
CA TRP A 300 14.73 -24.03 0.88
C TRP A 300 16.05 -24.35 0.19
N LYS A 301 16.33 -23.64 -0.90
CA LYS A 301 17.59 -23.72 -1.64
C LYS A 301 18.28 -22.36 -1.64
N PRO A 302 19.62 -22.28 -1.56
CA PRO A 302 20.33 -21.02 -1.67
C PRO A 302 20.05 -20.34 -3.02
N LEU A 303 19.70 -19.06 -2.99
CA LEU A 303 19.54 -18.21 -4.17
C LEU A 303 20.65 -17.14 -4.24
N LEU A 304 21.03 -16.61 -3.07
CA LEU A 304 22.17 -15.73 -2.85
C LEU A 304 22.86 -16.19 -1.57
N LYS A 305 24.14 -16.56 -1.66
CA LYS A 305 24.98 -16.88 -0.50
C LYS A 305 25.13 -15.66 0.41
N ARG A 306 25.58 -15.85 1.65
CA ARG A 306 25.78 -14.75 2.59
C ARG A 306 26.74 -13.70 2.01
N VAL A 307 26.32 -12.43 1.97
CA VAL A 307 27.06 -11.30 1.41
C VAL A 307 27.01 -10.09 2.33
N LYS A 308 28.10 -9.34 2.42
CA LYS A 308 28.17 -8.09 3.19
C LYS A 308 27.25 -7.04 2.58
N LEU A 309 26.69 -6.21 3.44
CA LEU A 309 25.95 -5.01 3.07
C LEU A 309 26.69 -3.77 3.56
N THR A 310 26.32 -2.62 3.03
CA THR A 310 26.82 -1.30 3.41
C THR A 310 25.67 -0.38 3.80
N ALA A 311 26.00 0.68 4.52
CA ALA A 311 25.04 1.67 4.98
C ALA A 311 24.40 2.42 3.81
N HIS A 312 23.08 2.63 3.85
CA HIS A 312 22.40 3.55 2.93
C HIS A 312 22.67 3.28 1.44
N ALA A 313 22.61 2.03 1.01
CA ALA A 313 23.00 1.63 -0.34
C ALA A 313 22.09 0.57 -0.96
N GLU A 314 21.96 0.62 -2.28
CA GLU A 314 21.35 -0.44 -3.09
C GLU A 314 22.42 -1.48 -3.45
N HIS A 315 22.13 -2.75 -3.18
CA HIS A 315 23.03 -3.85 -3.48
C HIS A 315 22.36 -4.78 -4.49
N GLU A 316 22.80 -4.72 -5.75
CA GLU A 316 22.32 -5.61 -6.81
C GLU A 316 23.18 -6.88 -6.89
N PHE A 317 22.53 -8.04 -6.91
CA PHE A 317 23.19 -9.33 -6.99
C PHE A 317 22.62 -10.20 -8.11
N LYS A 318 23.52 -10.87 -8.84
CA LYS A 318 23.17 -12.05 -9.65
C LYS A 318 22.90 -13.23 -8.72
N VAL A 319 21.98 -14.11 -9.15
CA VAL A 319 21.53 -15.24 -8.34
C VAL A 319 21.97 -16.57 -8.92
N GLU A 320 21.98 -17.59 -8.07
CA GLU A 320 22.24 -18.98 -8.46
C GLU A 320 21.13 -19.51 -9.40
N PRO A 321 21.42 -20.52 -10.25
CA PRO A 321 20.42 -21.14 -11.12
C PRO A 321 19.21 -21.66 -10.34
N ASN A 322 18.02 -21.33 -10.83
CA ASN A 322 16.77 -21.65 -10.18
C ASN A 322 15.64 -21.75 -11.23
N SER A 323 14.50 -22.28 -10.81
CA SER A 323 13.27 -22.30 -11.60
C SER A 323 12.07 -22.42 -10.65
N ASN A 324 10.90 -22.01 -11.12
CA ASN A 324 9.62 -22.24 -10.46
C ASN A 324 9.55 -21.68 -9.03
N VAL A 325 10.23 -20.57 -8.77
CA VAL A 325 10.28 -19.98 -7.43
C VAL A 325 8.95 -19.31 -7.12
N SER A 326 8.35 -19.65 -5.99
CA SER A 326 7.12 -19.04 -5.45
C SER A 326 7.33 -18.31 -4.13
N TYR A 327 8.43 -18.62 -3.43
CA TYR A 327 8.75 -18.04 -2.13
C TYR A 327 10.23 -17.67 -2.04
N ILE A 328 10.49 -16.59 -1.33
CA ILE A 328 11.82 -16.09 -1.00
C ILE A 328 11.93 -15.96 0.52
N ARG A 329 13.07 -16.36 1.09
CA ARG A 329 13.44 -16.07 2.47
C ARG A 329 14.65 -15.15 2.45
N LEU A 330 14.44 -13.91 2.88
CA LEU A 330 15.51 -12.97 3.19
C LEU A 330 15.94 -13.22 4.64
N THR A 331 17.23 -13.46 4.86
CA THR A 331 17.83 -13.58 6.19
C THR A 331 18.89 -12.51 6.34
N MET A 332 18.83 -11.74 7.42
CA MET A 332 19.82 -10.73 7.78
C MET A 332 20.62 -11.18 9.01
N TYR A 333 21.86 -10.69 9.09
CA TYR A 333 22.79 -11.07 10.15
C TYR A 333 23.45 -9.84 10.79
N PRO A 334 23.57 -9.79 12.12
CA PRO A 334 22.77 -10.56 13.08
C PRO A 334 21.31 -10.06 13.15
N ASP A 335 21.11 -8.77 12.97
CA ASP A 335 19.87 -8.00 13.06
C ASP A 335 20.07 -6.65 12.34
N GLY A 336 19.03 -5.83 12.23
CA GLY A 336 19.12 -4.48 11.66
C GLY A 336 17.93 -4.10 10.79
N GLY A 337 18.15 -3.15 9.89
CA GLY A 337 17.14 -2.60 9.00
C GLY A 337 17.42 -2.76 7.51
N ILE A 338 16.40 -3.17 6.76
CA ILE A 338 16.40 -3.25 5.30
C ILE A 338 15.17 -2.49 4.79
N SER A 339 15.39 -1.59 3.84
CA SER A 339 14.33 -0.74 3.30
C SER A 339 13.51 -1.45 2.24
N ARG A 340 14.16 -2.12 1.28
CA ARG A 340 13.50 -2.83 0.17
C ARG A 340 14.19 -4.13 -0.18
N LEU A 341 13.38 -5.08 -0.65
CA LEU A 341 13.82 -6.24 -1.39
C LEU A 341 13.17 -6.19 -2.78
N ARG A 342 13.97 -6.30 -3.84
CA ARG A 342 13.49 -6.50 -5.21
C ARG A 342 13.91 -7.87 -5.69
N VAL A 343 13.01 -8.60 -6.33
CA VAL A 343 13.23 -9.94 -6.86
C VAL A 343 12.80 -9.95 -8.31
N PHE A 344 13.75 -9.72 -9.22
CA PHE A 344 13.46 -9.65 -10.65
C PHE A 344 13.44 -11.04 -11.26
N GLY A 345 12.29 -11.43 -11.81
CA GLY A 345 12.07 -12.77 -12.37
C GLY A 345 11.34 -12.76 -13.70
N ASP A 346 11.59 -13.80 -14.48
CA ASP A 346 10.81 -14.18 -15.64
C ASP A 346 9.65 -15.06 -15.19
N TRP A 347 8.43 -14.53 -15.28
CA TRP A 347 7.19 -15.18 -14.84
C TRP A 347 6.38 -15.78 -16.01
N PHE A 348 6.73 -15.46 -17.26
CA PHE A 348 5.91 -15.76 -18.43
C PHE A 348 6.47 -16.92 -19.27
N SER A 349 7.77 -17.22 -19.17
CA SER A 349 8.41 -18.31 -19.93
C SER A 349 8.34 -19.68 -19.24
N LEU A 350 7.69 -19.78 -18.07
CA LEU A 350 7.65 -21.02 -17.29
C LEU A 350 6.91 -22.18 -18.00
N ASN A 351 5.98 -21.85 -18.91
CA ASN A 351 5.13 -22.82 -19.60
C ASN A 351 5.42 -22.97 -21.11
N SER A 352 6.51 -22.40 -21.64
CA SER A 352 6.83 -22.49 -23.09
C SER A 352 7.53 -23.80 -23.50
N LYS A 353 7.36 -24.88 -22.72
CA LYS A 353 7.92 -26.23 -23.00
C LYS A 353 6.87 -27.35 -22.80
N LEU A 354 5.62 -27.08 -23.14
CA LEU A 354 4.60 -28.12 -23.34
C LEU A 354 4.13 -28.09 -24.79
#